data_AF-A0A5K7ZQC0-F1
#
_entry.id   AF-A0A5K7ZQC0-F1
#
_cell.length_a   1.000
_cell.length_b   1.000
_cell.length_c   1.000
_cell.angle_alpha   90.00
_cell.angle_beta   90.00
_cell.angle_gamma   90.00
#
_symmetry.space_group_name_H-M   'P 1'
#
loop_
_entity.id
_entity.type
_entity.pdbx_description
1 polymer ?
#
loop_
_entity_poly.entity_id
_entity_poly.type
_entity_poly.pdbx_seq_one_letter_code
_entity_poly.pdbx_strand_id
1 'polypeptide(L)' 'MKKAIIFTLLALYLAGCSGTLKQSEFMEHDSMYKNWDHMKFSWFGYRNPTDEDMQKSMEQGWWGFEVPEVPGE' A
#
# COMPACT_ATOMS: atom_id res chain seq x y z
N MET A 1 -29.80 -19.38 -4.89
CA MET A 1 -29.12 -20.04 -3.76
C MET A 1 -27.59 -19.92 -3.88
N LYS A 2 -26.90 -20.68 -4.76
CA LYS A 2 -25.42 -20.66 -4.87
C LYS A 2 -24.81 -19.28 -5.18
N LYS A 3 -25.44 -18.49 -6.07
CA LYS A 3 -24.97 -17.13 -6.42
C LYS A 3 -24.98 -16.17 -5.23
N ALA A 4 -25.98 -16.27 -4.35
CA ALA A 4 -26.09 -15.41 -3.17
C ALA A 4 -24.94 -15.68 -2.19
N ILE A 5 -24.61 -16.95 -1.97
CA ILE A 5 -23.46 -17.35 -1.13
C ILE A 5 -22.15 -16.78 -1.70
N ILE A 6 -21.96 -16.84 -3.02
CA ILE A 6 -20.77 -16.27 -3.67
C ILE A 6 -20.68 -14.76 -3.44
N PHE A 7 -21.77 -14.03 -3.64
CA PHE A 7 -21.78 -12.58 -3.41
C PHE A 7 -21.54 -12.22 -1.95
N THR A 8 -22.09 -12.99 -1.00
CA THR A 8 -21.83 -12.80 0.42
C THR A 8 -20.36 -13.03 0.77
N LEU A 9 -19.74 -14.09 0.24
CA LEU A 9 -18.32 -14.36 0.47
C LEU A 9 -17.42 -13.28 -0.16
N LEU A 10 -17.77 -12.79 -1.35
CA LEU A 10 -17.06 -11.69 -2.00
C LEU A 10 -17.15 -10.40 -1.18
N ALA A 11 -18.34 -10.08 -0.65
CA ALA A 11 -18.53 -8.90 0.20
C ALA A 11 -17.71 -8.98 1.50
N LEU A 12 -17.69 -10.16 2.14
CA LEU A 12 -16.88 -10.38 3.35
C LEU A 12 -15.37 -10.31 3.06
N TYR A 13 -14.93 -10.83 1.91
CA TYR A 13 -13.54 -10.73 1.47
C TYR A 13 -13.12 -9.26 1.25
N LEU A 14 -13.95 -8.46 0.58
CA LEU A 14 -13.68 -7.04 0.35
C LEU A 14 -13.73 -6.23 1.65
N ALA A 15 -14.64 -6.56 2.57
CA ALA A 15 -14.72 -5.91 3.88
C ALA A 15 -13.47 -6.19 4.75
N GLY A 16 -12.84 -7.36 4.60
CA GLY A 16 -11.59 -7.71 5.28
C GLY A 16 -10.38 -6.87 4.88
N CYS A 17 -10.39 -6.28 3.67
CA CYS A 17 -9.30 -5.42 3.19
C CYS A 17 -9.42 -3.94 3.67
N SER A 18 -10.46 -3.61 4.45
CA SER A 18 -10.69 -2.24 4.93
C SER A 18 -9.58 -1.69 5.84
N GLY A 19 -8.89 -2.55 6.60
CA GLY A 19 -7.74 -2.15 7.42
C GLY A 19 -6.55 -1.69 6.57
N THR A 20 -6.28 -2.40 5.49
CA THR A 20 -5.22 -2.09 4.52
C THR A 20 -5.46 -0.75 3.84
N LEU A 21 -6.71 -0.45 3.47
CA LEU A 21 -7.09 0.85 2.88
C LEU A 21 -6.79 2.04 3.79
N LYS A 22 -6.99 1.87 5.10
CA LYS A 22 -6.72 2.92 6.09
C LYS A 22 -5.22 3.08 6.33
N GLN A 23 -4.49 1.98 6.49
CA GLN A 23 -3.04 2.02 6.75
C GLN A 23 -2.23 2.53 5.57
N SER A 24 -2.73 2.34 4.33
CA SER A 24 -2.04 2.82 3.14
C SER A 24 -2.39 4.26 2.77
N GLU A 25 -3.18 4.97 3.60
CA GLU A 25 -3.70 6.32 3.32
C GLU A 25 -4.44 6.41 1.97
N PHE A 26 -4.96 5.29 1.46
CA PHE A 26 -5.46 5.23 0.07
C PHE A 26 -6.63 6.17 -0.17
N MET A 27 -7.48 6.36 0.85
CA MET A 27 -8.63 7.26 0.77
C MET A 27 -8.26 8.73 1.00
N GLU A 28 -7.01 9.02 1.37
CA GLU A 28 -6.54 10.38 1.69
C GLU A 28 -5.88 11.06 0.47
N HIS A 29 -5.73 10.32 -0.64
CA HIS A 29 -5.10 10.79 -1.85
C HIS A 29 -5.97 10.52 -3.09
N ASP A 30 -5.87 11.41 -4.08
CA ASP A 30 -6.64 11.31 -5.33
C ASP A 30 -6.15 10.19 -6.26
N SER A 31 -5.01 9.58 -5.95
CA SER A 31 -4.38 8.53 -6.74
C SER A 31 -3.79 7.43 -5.87
N MET A 32 -3.62 6.23 -6.44
CA MET A 32 -2.96 5.11 -5.75
C MET A 32 -1.49 5.43 -5.44
N TYR A 33 -0.80 6.05 -6.40
CA TYR A 33 0.60 6.43 -6.30
C TYR A 33 0.74 7.91 -6.62
N LYS A 34 1.72 8.55 -6.00
CA LYS A 34 1.99 9.98 -6.19
C LYS A 34 2.49 10.32 -7.59
N ASN A 35 3.33 9.45 -8.13
CA ASN A 35 3.88 9.56 -9.46
C ASN A 35 4.40 8.18 -9.92
N TRP A 36 4.99 8.14 -11.13
CA TRP A 36 5.53 6.92 -11.72
C TRP A 36 6.68 6.31 -10.93
N ASP A 37 7.47 7.11 -10.22
CA ASP A 37 8.57 6.60 -9.41
C ASP A 37 8.04 5.90 -8.16
N HIS A 38 7.05 6.48 -7.49
CA HIS A 38 6.32 5.84 -6.38
C HIS A 38 5.73 4.49 -6.84
N MET A 39 5.09 4.46 -8.01
CA MET A 39 4.56 3.21 -8.58
C MET A 39 5.66 2.17 -8.83
N LYS A 40 6.76 2.55 -9.49
CA LYS A 40 7.87 1.63 -9.80
C LYS A 40 8.48 1.04 -8.53
N PHE A 41 8.71 1.88 -7.52
CA PHE A 41 9.20 1.43 -6.22
C PHE A 41 8.24 0.42 -5.58
N SER A 42 6.94 0.75 -5.54
CA SER A 42 5.90 -0.13 -4.97
C SER A 42 5.78 -1.48 -5.69
N TRP A 43 6.10 -1.55 -6.97
CA TRP A 43 5.98 -2.78 -7.76
C TRP A 43 7.25 -3.65 -7.71
N PHE A 44 8.41 -3.01 -7.72
CA PHE A 44 9.69 -3.69 -7.93
C PHE A 44 10.75 -3.36 -6.88
N GLY A 45 10.83 -2.11 -6.43
CA GLY A 45 11.90 -1.62 -5.54
C GLY A 45 11.76 -2.07 -4.08
N TYR A 46 10.54 -2.22 -3.57
CA TYR A 46 10.29 -2.52 -2.15
C TYR A 46 10.94 -3.81 -1.62
N ARG A 47 11.36 -4.73 -2.51
CA ARG A 47 11.93 -6.02 -2.14
C ARG A 47 13.36 -5.92 -1.62
N ASN A 48 14.08 -4.88 -2.01
CA ASN A 48 15.44 -4.59 -1.58
C ASN A 48 15.64 -3.06 -1.59
N PRO A 49 14.98 -2.34 -0.65
CA PRO A 49 15.04 -0.89 -0.60
C PRO A 49 16.46 -0.44 -0.27
N THR A 50 16.86 0.68 -0.85
CA THR A 50 18.14 1.34 -0.60
C THR A 50 17.96 2.64 0.17
N ASP A 51 19.03 3.20 0.72
CA ASP A 51 19.00 4.53 1.34
C ASP A 51 18.54 5.61 0.34
N GLU A 52 18.88 5.46 -0.94
CA GLU A 52 18.41 6.35 -2.00
C GLU A 52 16.89 6.28 -2.17
N ASP A 53 16.29 5.09 -2.12
CA ASP A 53 14.84 4.92 -2.19
C ASP A 53 14.13 5.57 -0.99
N MET A 54 14.73 5.47 0.21
CA MET A 54 14.22 6.13 1.41
C MET A 54 14.25 7.65 1.24
N GLN A 55 15.41 8.22 0.85
CA GLN A 55 15.52 9.66 0.62
C GLN A 55 14.53 10.12 -0.44
N LYS A 56 14.42 9.38 -1.55
CA LYS A 56 13.48 9.68 -2.64
C LYS A 56 12.02 9.63 -2.18
N SER A 57 11.66 8.64 -1.36
CA SER A 57 10.33 8.53 -0.75
C SER A 57 10.00 9.75 0.10
N MET A 58 10.95 10.21 0.92
CA MET A 58 10.80 11.40 1.76
C MET A 58 10.71 12.70 0.93
N GLU A 59 11.64 12.91 -0.01
CA GLU A 59 11.70 14.10 -0.86
C GLU A 59 10.45 14.26 -1.71
N GLN A 60 9.96 13.15 -2.26
CA GLN A 60 8.76 13.16 -3.08
C GLN A 60 7.50 13.05 -2.23
N GLY A 61 7.58 12.78 -0.93
CA GLY A 61 6.46 12.61 -0.01
C GLY A 61 5.51 11.49 -0.46
N TRP A 62 6.05 10.29 -0.67
CA TRP A 62 5.25 9.10 -0.94
C TRP A 62 4.53 8.63 0.33
N TRP A 63 3.29 8.17 0.16
CA TRP A 63 2.47 7.57 1.22
C TRP A 63 2.52 6.05 1.13
N GLY A 64 2.15 5.37 2.22
CA GLY A 64 2.12 3.91 2.25
C GLY A 64 2.11 3.38 3.67
N PHE A 65 2.43 2.10 3.81
CA PHE A 65 2.53 1.48 5.13
C PHE A 65 3.77 1.99 5.86
N GLU A 66 3.61 2.37 7.12
CA GLU A 66 4.75 2.52 8.02
C GLU A 66 5.44 1.16 8.16
N VAL A 67 6.73 1.11 7.81
CA VAL A 67 7.57 -0.05 8.08
C VAL A 67 8.13 0.13 9.50
N PRO A 68 7.93 -0.83 10.42
CA PRO A 68 8.51 -0.74 11.75
C PRO A 68 10.03 -0.61 11.65
N GLU A 69 10.62 0.34 12.38
CA GLU A 69 12.08 0.39 12.54
C GLU A 69 12.57 -0.93 13.13
N VAL A 70 13.47 -1.61 12.42
CA VAL A 70 14.16 -2.79 12.94
C VAL A 70 15.43 -2.29 13.65
N PRO A 71 15.55 -2.43 14.99
CA PRO A 71 16.72 -1.90 15.69
C PRO A 71 17.99 -2.62 15.24
N GLY A 72 18.95 -1.89 14.66
CA GLY A 72 20.28 -2.40 14.34
C GLY A 72 20.66 -2.43 12.85
N GLU A 73 19.82 -1.91 11.96
CA GLU A 73 20.20 -1.49 10.59
C GLU A 73 20.45 0.02 10.56
#